data_AF-A0A416W9I5-F1
#
_entry.id   AF-A0A416W9I5-F1
#
_cell.length_a   1.000
_cell.length_b   1.000
_cell.length_c   1.000
_cell.angle_alpha   90.00
_cell.angle_beta   90.00
_cell.angle_gamma   90.00
#
_symmetry.space_group_name_H-M   'P 1'
#
loop_
_entity.id
_entity.type
_entity.pdbx_description
1 polymer ?
#
loop_
_entity_poly.entity_id
_entity_poly.type
_entity_poly.pdbx_seq_one_letter_code
_entity_poly.pdbx_strand_id
1 'polypeptide(L)'
;MIYHMKFIYLACIALFLLLSGCYDDKGNYDYDPLNRIEIESFNVPRTYYLGDKIEIKPVLNFAIDSIEDHLLFEWTILGNKKIYSHDLSYIADTLGNGNILLCIKDTVNNIEYTQYTDCNIKTEYEAEGYMILSKGANNESLLSYIKLTSNPNYSSKTGEGETNYYTCKDYYNVYHVTNNESMGRGPLKLLQHFRSANTENGSEVGAFWIFQEEPGCIDISGVSFQKDVTLASQFMDGMPAGFKAHDMVDMTWSTFVIGEDGTMYNRKKETEYLFNSGLFLNNIVTFEEDGNIYPVSGKGVVHHRYKTAGYTLFHEKTLNRFLLMTDGSQQNGGQILSPGILGDNIYTPKDAARINDLGDMEMICCGANRVSWGNRFYAILKAKDGTFYSYTFDMGDTFFGRSPDVEKVEQKELPAAAQTTLSSIINGSSKNLFNVGFANTENASGSTNGKQLLDYVLITKDNELYLLERKSGNIILYDSFDATITSIDTEAYNAWIAGIGLENGEFHIMEMTNAGYTKEHPRRMYSSETDFGGIVDIRFKNGADWQ
;
A
#
# COMPACT_ATOMS: atom_id res chain seq x y z
N MET A 1 -24.59 81.66 14.90
CA MET A 1 -25.14 80.45 14.25
C MET A 1 -25.80 80.78 12.89
N ILE A 2 -25.13 81.55 12.02
CA ILE A 2 -25.61 81.88 10.65
C ILE A 2 -24.45 81.77 9.63
N TYR A 3 -23.20 81.95 10.07
CA TYR A 3 -22.00 81.75 9.22
C TYR A 3 -21.59 80.28 9.00
N HIS A 4 -21.92 79.35 9.91
CA HIS A 4 -21.61 77.92 9.71
C HIS A 4 -22.57 77.19 8.76
N MET A 5 -23.81 77.68 8.57
CA MET A 5 -24.71 77.08 7.58
C MET A 5 -24.26 77.39 6.14
N LYS A 6 -23.71 78.57 5.85
CA LYS A 6 -23.25 78.93 4.50
C LYS A 6 -22.04 78.13 4.03
N PHE A 7 -21.13 77.74 4.94
CA PHE A 7 -19.97 76.91 4.61
C PHE A 7 -20.35 75.45 4.34
N ILE A 8 -21.37 74.93 5.04
CA ILE A 8 -21.89 73.58 4.81
C ILE A 8 -22.60 73.50 3.45
N TYR A 9 -23.39 74.51 3.07
CA TYR A 9 -24.01 74.53 1.74
C TYR A 9 -22.99 74.64 0.60
N LEU A 10 -21.91 75.42 0.77
CA LEU A 10 -20.83 75.51 -0.23
C LEU A 10 -20.04 74.20 -0.34
N ALA A 11 -19.78 73.53 0.80
CA ALA A 11 -19.13 72.23 0.84
C ALA A 11 -20.00 71.13 0.22
N CYS A 12 -21.32 71.15 0.44
CA CYS A 12 -22.25 70.20 -0.18
C CYS A 12 -22.36 70.41 -1.71
N ILE A 13 -22.34 71.65 -2.21
CA ILE A 13 -22.36 71.92 -3.67
C ILE A 13 -21.04 71.49 -4.33
N ALA A 14 -19.90 71.73 -3.68
CA ALA A 14 -18.60 71.25 -4.16
C ALA A 14 -18.52 69.70 -4.16
N LEU A 15 -19.11 69.05 -3.14
CA LEU A 15 -19.19 67.59 -3.07
C LEU A 15 -20.13 67.00 -4.14
N PHE A 16 -21.24 67.68 -4.48
CA PHE A 16 -22.13 67.27 -5.57
C PHE A 16 -21.51 67.49 -6.97
N LEU A 17 -20.69 68.52 -7.17
CA LEU A 17 -19.98 68.74 -8.43
C LEU A 17 -18.80 67.77 -8.62
N LEU A 18 -18.16 67.31 -7.54
CA LEU A 18 -17.13 66.26 -7.58
C LEU A 18 -17.71 64.85 -7.85
N LEU A 19 -18.96 64.60 -7.44
CA LEU A 19 -19.69 63.36 -7.76
C LEU A 19 -20.24 63.31 -9.20
N SER A 20 -20.18 64.43 -9.93
CA SER A 20 -20.64 64.53 -11.33
C SER A 20 -19.49 64.36 -12.35
N GLY A 21 -18.24 64.24 -11.89
CA GLY A 21 -17.06 63.98 -12.75
C GLY A 21 -16.77 62.50 -12.99
N CYS A 22 -17.61 61.60 -12.46
CA CYS A 22 -17.50 60.16 -12.67
C CYS A 22 -18.89 59.56 -12.95
N TYR A 23 -19.57 60.06 -13.98
CA TYR A 23 -20.70 59.35 -14.56
C TYR A 23 -20.94 59.73 -16.03
N ASP A 24 -20.27 59.00 -16.91
CA ASP A 24 -20.77 58.42 -18.17
C ASP A 24 -19.55 58.16 -19.08
N ASP A 25 -18.70 57.20 -18.68
CA ASP A 25 -18.19 56.33 -19.74
C ASP A 25 -19.27 55.28 -19.99
N LYS A 26 -20.26 55.67 -20.80
CA LYS A 26 -21.06 54.68 -21.52
C LYS A 26 -20.16 54.15 -22.60
N GLY A 27 -19.22 53.29 -22.19
CA GLY A 27 -18.27 52.63 -23.04
C GLY A 27 -19.01 51.76 -24.05
N ASN A 28 -19.52 52.38 -25.12
CA ASN A 28 -19.67 51.73 -26.40
C ASN A 28 -18.27 51.64 -27.00
N TYR A 29 -17.42 50.86 -26.32
CA TYR A 29 -16.20 50.39 -26.91
C TYR A 29 -16.65 49.36 -27.96
N ASP A 30 -16.56 49.73 -29.24
CA ASP A 30 -16.46 48.75 -30.31
C ASP A 30 -15.14 48.01 -30.08
N TYR A 31 -15.18 47.02 -29.19
CA TYR A 31 -14.13 46.03 -29.12
C TYR A 31 -14.29 45.17 -30.36
N ASP A 32 -13.28 45.18 -31.22
CA ASP A 32 -13.17 44.14 -32.23
C ASP A 32 -13.26 42.79 -31.51
N PRO A 33 -14.11 41.86 -31.97
CA PRO A 33 -14.32 40.60 -31.29
C PRO A 33 -12.98 39.86 -31.22
N LEU A 34 -12.49 39.63 -29.99
CA LEU A 34 -11.25 38.91 -29.75
C LEU A 34 -11.45 37.43 -30.05
N ASN A 35 -10.60 36.86 -30.90
CA ASN A 35 -10.58 35.42 -31.14
C ASN A 35 -9.95 34.68 -29.94
N ARG A 36 -10.70 34.60 -28.84
CA ARG A 36 -10.25 33.96 -27.60
C ARG A 36 -9.93 32.49 -27.85
N ILE A 37 -8.79 32.06 -27.31
CA ILE A 37 -8.34 30.67 -27.33
C ILE A 37 -8.65 30.02 -25.98
N GLU A 38 -9.29 28.86 -26.01
CA GLU A 38 -9.42 27.94 -24.89
C GLU A 38 -8.59 26.69 -25.18
N ILE A 39 -7.76 26.29 -24.22
CA ILE A 39 -6.89 25.11 -24.35
C ILE A 39 -7.54 23.97 -23.55
N GLU A 40 -7.87 22.87 -24.21
CA GLU A 40 -8.45 21.71 -23.53
C GLU A 40 -7.50 21.12 -22.48
N SER A 41 -8.08 20.47 -21.46
CA SER A 41 -7.31 19.76 -20.44
C SER A 41 -6.51 18.61 -21.06
N PHE A 42 -5.26 18.45 -20.62
CA PHE A 42 -4.41 17.36 -21.10
C PHE A 42 -4.85 16.02 -20.49
N ASN A 43 -5.27 15.08 -21.33
CA ASN A 43 -5.58 13.71 -20.89
C ASN A 43 -4.32 12.83 -20.95
N VAL A 44 -3.38 13.07 -20.03
CA VAL A 44 -2.10 12.35 -19.95
C VAL A 44 -1.83 11.85 -18.53
N PRO A 45 -0.97 10.83 -18.36
CA PRO A 45 -0.55 10.39 -17.04
C PRO A 45 0.12 11.51 -16.24
N ARG A 46 -0.04 11.46 -14.91
CA ARG A 46 0.66 12.36 -13.98
C ARG A 46 2.06 11.88 -13.59
N THR A 47 2.32 10.58 -13.72
CA THR A 47 3.61 9.97 -13.35
C THR A 47 4.28 9.38 -14.58
N TYR A 48 5.56 9.68 -14.74
CA TYR A 48 6.45 9.14 -15.77
C TYR A 48 7.71 8.58 -15.09
N TYR A 49 8.41 7.69 -15.77
CA TYR A 49 9.69 7.16 -15.33
C TYR A 49 10.82 7.68 -16.20
N LEU A 50 12.03 7.72 -15.65
CA LEU A 50 13.22 8.10 -16.43
C LEU A 50 13.32 7.28 -17.72
N GLY A 51 13.48 7.98 -18.84
CA GLY A 51 13.51 7.40 -20.19
C GLY A 51 12.15 7.36 -20.90
N ASP A 52 11.03 7.54 -20.20
CA ASP A 52 9.70 7.60 -20.82
C ASP A 52 9.61 8.79 -21.80
N LYS A 53 8.87 8.58 -22.89
CA LYS A 53 8.56 9.65 -23.84
C LYS A 53 7.22 10.29 -23.47
N ILE A 54 7.25 11.59 -23.22
CA ILE A 54 6.10 12.45 -22.94
C ILE A 54 5.70 13.15 -24.24
N GLU A 55 4.48 12.86 -24.72
CA GLU A 55 3.92 13.48 -25.91
C GLU A 55 2.59 14.15 -25.59
N ILE A 56 2.48 15.45 -25.86
CA ILE A 56 1.24 16.21 -25.64
C ILE A 56 0.94 17.01 -26.90
N LYS A 57 -0.28 16.82 -27.43
CA LYS A 57 -0.81 17.59 -28.55
C LYS A 57 -1.94 18.46 -28.03
N PRO A 58 -1.75 19.79 -27.94
CA PRO A 58 -2.79 20.66 -27.42
C PRO A 58 -3.96 20.72 -28.41
N VAL A 59 -5.18 20.74 -27.88
CA VAL A 59 -6.39 21.02 -28.65
C VAL A 59 -6.83 22.43 -28.32
N LEU A 60 -6.90 23.29 -29.35
CA LEU A 60 -7.22 24.70 -29.23
C LEU A 60 -8.63 24.95 -29.76
N ASN A 61 -9.48 25.54 -28.92
CA ASN A 61 -10.81 25.98 -29.28
C ASN A 61 -10.81 27.51 -29.41
N PHE A 62 -11.07 27.97 -30.63
CA PHE A 62 -11.07 29.39 -30.99
C PHE A 62 -12.51 29.93 -31.04
N ALA A 63 -12.71 31.16 -30.57
CA ALA A 63 -14.03 31.79 -30.55
C ALA A 63 -14.53 32.23 -31.95
N ILE A 64 -13.64 32.44 -32.92
CA ILE A 64 -13.97 33.08 -34.21
C ILE A 64 -13.43 32.29 -35.41
N ASP A 65 -12.12 32.03 -35.48
CA ASP A 65 -11.48 31.32 -36.59
C ASP A 65 -10.64 30.11 -36.12
N SER A 66 -9.56 29.71 -36.80
CA SER A 66 -8.65 28.64 -36.37
C SER A 66 -7.21 28.90 -36.82
N ILE A 67 -6.84 30.19 -36.96
CA ILE A 67 -5.54 30.61 -37.48
C ILE A 67 -4.52 30.65 -36.35
N GLU A 68 -3.42 29.92 -36.52
CA GLU A 68 -2.37 29.79 -35.50
C GLU A 68 -1.06 30.49 -35.86
N ASP A 69 -0.92 31.05 -37.08
CA ASP A 69 0.34 31.57 -37.62
C ASP A 69 1.01 32.66 -36.75
N HIS A 70 0.21 33.32 -35.89
CA HIS A 70 0.65 34.39 -35.00
C HIS A 70 0.87 33.93 -33.55
N LEU A 71 0.70 32.63 -33.27
CA LEU A 71 0.83 32.02 -31.96
C LEU A 71 2.25 31.49 -31.75
N LEU A 72 2.82 31.80 -30.58
CA LEU A 72 4.09 31.23 -30.13
C LEU A 72 3.84 30.28 -28.97
N PHE A 73 4.32 29.06 -29.10
CA PHE A 73 4.14 27.99 -28.11
C PHE A 73 5.42 27.81 -27.28
N GLU A 74 5.29 27.87 -25.96
CA GLU A 74 6.36 27.58 -24.99
C GLU A 74 5.86 26.56 -23.98
N TRP A 75 6.52 25.40 -23.93
CA TRP A 75 6.34 24.41 -22.89
C TRP A 75 7.40 24.62 -21.80
N THR A 76 6.98 24.65 -20.53
CA THR A 76 7.85 24.62 -19.36
C THR A 76 7.63 23.35 -18.58
N ILE A 77 8.66 22.51 -18.46
CA ILE A 77 8.64 21.24 -17.75
C ILE A 77 9.35 21.40 -16.41
N LEU A 78 8.69 20.98 -15.33
CA LEU A 78 9.20 21.03 -13.95
C LEU A 78 9.76 22.42 -13.57
N GLY A 79 9.14 23.48 -14.09
CA GLY A 79 9.49 24.88 -13.83
C GLY A 79 10.74 25.42 -14.55
N ASN A 80 11.61 24.55 -15.07
CA ASN A 80 12.96 24.96 -15.47
C ASN A 80 13.27 24.71 -16.95
N LYS A 81 12.74 23.62 -17.54
CA LYS A 81 13.11 23.20 -18.90
C LYS A 81 12.11 23.72 -19.92
N LYS A 82 12.58 24.59 -20.82
CA LYS A 82 11.73 25.23 -21.85
C LYS A 82 11.88 24.57 -23.22
N ILE A 83 10.76 24.32 -23.89
CA ILE A 83 10.70 23.76 -25.25
C ILE A 83 9.75 24.61 -26.09
N TYR A 84 10.19 25.03 -27.28
CA TYR A 84 9.43 25.90 -28.18
C TYR A 84 8.91 25.10 -29.36
N SER A 85 7.69 24.60 -29.26
CA SER A 85 7.03 23.77 -30.28
C SER A 85 5.52 23.76 -30.06
N HIS A 86 4.75 23.58 -31.14
CA HIS A 86 3.30 23.39 -31.04
C HIS A 86 2.97 22.13 -30.20
N ASP A 87 3.42 20.97 -30.67
CA ASP A 87 3.31 19.70 -29.94
C ASP A 87 4.52 19.53 -29.00
N LEU A 88 4.29 18.99 -27.80
CA LEU A 88 5.36 18.57 -26.91
C LEU A 88 5.86 17.18 -27.30
N SER A 89 7.18 17.03 -27.41
CA SER A 89 7.86 15.74 -27.41
C SER A 89 9.10 15.82 -26.53
N TYR A 90 9.08 15.08 -25.42
CA TYR A 90 10.12 15.18 -24.39
C TYR A 90 10.46 13.81 -23.82
N ILE A 91 11.75 13.51 -23.66
CA ILE A 91 12.20 12.31 -22.95
C ILE A 91 12.42 12.69 -21.48
N ALA A 92 11.72 12.01 -20.57
CA ALA A 92 11.83 12.23 -19.14
C ALA A 92 13.25 11.91 -18.66
N ASP A 93 14.13 12.91 -18.59
CA ASP A 93 15.55 12.74 -18.28
C ASP A 93 15.97 13.28 -16.90
N THR A 94 15.03 13.88 -16.18
CA THR A 94 15.28 14.56 -14.90
C THR A 94 14.20 14.19 -13.90
N LEU A 95 14.60 13.68 -12.73
CA LEU A 95 13.69 13.40 -11.62
C LEU A 95 13.09 14.70 -11.07
N GLY A 96 11.83 14.65 -10.65
CA GLY A 96 11.21 15.77 -9.97
C GLY A 96 9.69 15.76 -10.01
N ASN A 97 9.12 16.62 -9.17
CA ASN A 97 7.68 16.86 -9.08
C ASN A 97 7.41 18.32 -9.45
N GLY A 98 6.39 18.55 -10.28
CA GLY A 98 5.99 19.89 -10.69
C GLY A 98 4.93 19.82 -11.77
N ASN A 99 4.95 20.79 -12.70
CA ASN A 99 3.99 20.88 -13.79
C ASN A 99 4.67 20.77 -15.16
N ILE A 100 3.91 20.29 -16.13
CA ILE A 100 4.12 20.61 -17.55
C ILE A 100 3.15 21.74 -17.88
N LEU A 101 3.67 22.92 -18.18
CA LEU A 101 2.91 24.13 -18.49
C LEU A 101 3.08 24.46 -19.96
N LEU A 102 1.98 24.63 -20.69
CA LEU A 102 1.94 25.27 -22.00
C LEU A 102 1.57 26.74 -21.83
N CYS A 103 2.38 27.63 -22.39
CA CYS A 103 2.05 29.03 -22.61
C CYS A 103 1.96 29.29 -24.13
N ILE A 104 0.86 29.87 -24.57
CA ILE A 104 0.63 30.29 -25.95
C ILE A 104 0.54 31.81 -25.97
N LYS A 105 1.42 32.47 -26.71
CA LYS A 105 1.42 33.92 -26.89
C LYS A 105 0.83 34.29 -28.24
N ASP A 106 -0.29 35.00 -28.23
CA ASP A 106 -0.84 35.69 -29.39
C ASP A 106 -0.04 36.98 -29.62
N THR A 107 0.73 37.03 -30.70
CA THR A 107 1.59 38.18 -31.03
C THR A 107 0.85 39.38 -31.60
N VAL A 108 -0.39 39.20 -32.07
CA VAL A 108 -1.23 40.27 -32.63
C VAL A 108 -1.92 41.04 -31.50
N ASN A 109 -2.53 40.32 -30.57
CA ASN A 109 -3.25 40.93 -29.45
C ASN A 109 -2.40 41.09 -28.18
N ASN A 110 -1.19 40.51 -28.17
CA ASN A 110 -0.28 40.46 -27.02
C ASN A 110 -0.95 39.87 -25.77
N ILE A 111 -1.68 38.77 -25.97
CA ILE A 111 -2.37 37.99 -24.94
C ILE A 111 -1.67 36.64 -24.76
N GLU A 112 -1.60 36.16 -23.52
CA GLU A 112 -1.05 34.86 -23.19
C GLU A 112 -2.14 33.93 -22.64
N TYR A 113 -2.15 32.70 -23.14
CA TYR A 113 -3.05 31.62 -22.72
C TYR A 113 -2.22 30.51 -22.10
N THR A 114 -2.67 29.97 -20.97
CA THR A 114 -1.90 28.96 -20.24
C THR A 114 -2.76 27.76 -19.89
N GLN A 115 -2.17 26.57 -20.01
CA GLN A 115 -2.73 25.31 -19.54
C GLN A 115 -1.63 24.44 -18.95
N TYR A 116 -1.94 23.64 -17.93
CA TYR A 116 -0.95 22.79 -17.30
C TYR A 116 -1.50 21.41 -16.94
N THR A 117 -0.58 20.48 -16.69
CA THR A 117 -0.86 19.22 -16.02
C THR A 117 0.23 18.92 -15.00
N ASP A 118 -0.12 18.21 -13.93
CA ASP A 118 0.84 17.72 -12.95
C ASP A 118 1.79 16.71 -13.60
N CYS A 119 3.06 16.75 -13.21
CA CYS A 119 4.08 15.84 -13.69
C CYS A 119 5.01 15.42 -12.56
N ASN A 120 5.15 14.11 -12.39
CA ASN A 120 6.05 13.47 -11.45
C ASN A 120 6.95 12.50 -12.21
N ILE A 121 8.24 12.81 -12.34
CA ILE A 121 9.23 11.94 -12.97
C ILE A 121 9.99 11.19 -11.88
N LYS A 122 9.86 9.87 -11.89
CA LYS A 122 10.40 8.94 -10.90
C LYS A 122 11.42 7.97 -11.48
N THR A 123 12.14 7.26 -10.63
CA THR A 123 12.91 6.08 -11.06
C THR A 123 11.98 4.91 -11.34
N GLU A 124 12.35 4.01 -12.26
CA GLU A 124 11.52 2.82 -12.55
C GLU A 124 11.31 1.91 -11.33
N TYR A 125 12.19 1.99 -10.33
CA TYR A 125 12.13 1.22 -9.09
C TYR A 125 11.04 1.70 -8.14
N GLU A 126 10.57 2.94 -8.28
CA GLU A 126 9.48 3.48 -7.47
C GLU A 126 8.10 2.98 -7.88
N ALA A 127 7.98 2.32 -9.04
CA ALA A 127 6.73 1.80 -9.55
C ALA A 127 6.13 0.70 -8.65
N GLU A 128 4.82 0.47 -8.79
CA GLU A 128 4.15 -0.68 -8.20
C GLU A 128 4.64 -1.98 -8.83
N GLY A 129 4.74 -3.03 -8.01
CA GLY A 129 5.38 -4.27 -8.43
C GLY A 129 5.45 -5.32 -7.33
N TYR A 130 6.16 -6.40 -7.62
CA TYR A 130 6.47 -7.42 -6.63
C TYR A 130 7.98 -7.47 -6.38
N MET A 131 8.37 -7.38 -5.12
CA MET A 131 9.70 -7.82 -4.69
C MET A 131 9.69 -9.34 -4.59
N ILE A 132 10.72 -9.97 -5.14
CA ILE A 132 10.90 -11.42 -5.15
C ILE A 132 12.20 -11.72 -4.41
N LEU A 133 12.11 -12.40 -3.28
CA LEU A 133 13.27 -12.93 -2.56
C LEU A 133 13.39 -14.42 -2.86
N SER A 134 14.53 -14.82 -3.41
CA SER A 134 14.73 -16.17 -3.91
C SER A 134 16.10 -16.71 -3.60
N LYS A 135 16.20 -18.04 -3.66
CA LYS A 135 17.41 -18.82 -3.44
C LYS A 135 18.04 -19.17 -4.78
N GLY A 136 19.22 -18.62 -5.05
CA GLY A 136 20.07 -18.96 -6.17
C GLY A 136 20.89 -20.23 -5.96
N ALA A 137 21.84 -20.46 -6.87
CA ALA A 137 22.82 -21.53 -6.73
C ALA A 137 23.62 -21.39 -5.43
N ASN A 138 23.99 -22.50 -4.80
CA ASN A 138 24.73 -22.49 -3.53
C ASN A 138 24.06 -21.70 -2.39
N ASN A 139 22.72 -21.61 -2.37
CA ASN A 139 21.95 -20.90 -1.35
C ASN A 139 22.20 -19.37 -1.35
N GLU A 140 22.61 -18.78 -2.47
CA GLU A 140 22.72 -17.32 -2.62
C GLU A 140 21.35 -16.64 -2.42
N SER A 141 21.33 -15.53 -1.68
CA SER A 141 20.14 -14.69 -1.57
C SER A 141 20.07 -13.76 -2.78
N LEU A 142 19.00 -13.86 -3.56
CA LEU A 142 18.73 -13.02 -4.72
C LEU A 142 17.51 -12.16 -4.43
N LEU A 143 17.61 -10.85 -4.70
CA LEU A 143 16.48 -9.94 -4.65
C LEU A 143 16.16 -9.44 -6.05
N SER A 144 14.98 -9.77 -6.55
CA SER A 144 14.49 -9.31 -7.84
C SER A 144 13.25 -8.43 -7.68
N TYR A 145 12.93 -7.64 -8.69
CA TYR A 145 11.78 -6.76 -8.70
C TYR A 145 11.01 -6.91 -10.01
N ILE A 146 9.70 -7.09 -9.95
CA ILE A 146 8.81 -7.15 -11.11
C ILE A 146 7.99 -5.87 -11.12
N LYS A 147 8.25 -4.97 -12.07
CA LYS A 147 7.44 -3.77 -12.29
C LYS A 147 6.16 -4.14 -13.01
N LEU A 148 5.01 -3.76 -12.46
CA LEU A 148 3.74 -3.94 -13.16
C LEU A 148 3.66 -3.00 -14.36
N THR A 149 3.25 -3.57 -15.50
CA THR A 149 2.93 -2.81 -16.71
C THR A 149 1.61 -3.35 -17.24
N SER A 150 0.61 -2.48 -17.36
CA SER A 150 -0.71 -2.86 -17.87
C SER A 150 -0.64 -3.20 -19.35
N ASN A 151 -1.34 -4.25 -19.74
CA ASN A 151 -1.48 -4.64 -21.13
C ASN A 151 -2.49 -3.71 -21.83
N PRO A 152 -2.07 -2.90 -22.83
CA PRO A 152 -2.97 -2.01 -23.54
C PRO A 152 -4.01 -2.75 -24.39
N ASN A 153 -3.77 -4.02 -24.70
CA ASN A 153 -4.67 -4.89 -25.46
C ASN A 153 -5.57 -5.74 -24.56
N TYR A 154 -5.51 -5.56 -23.24
CA TYR A 154 -6.37 -6.28 -22.31
C TYR A 154 -7.84 -5.94 -22.56
N SER A 155 -8.64 -6.98 -22.72
CA SER A 155 -10.09 -6.87 -22.80
C SER A 155 -10.75 -7.68 -21.70
N SER A 156 -11.63 -7.04 -20.94
CA SER A 156 -12.47 -7.71 -19.96
C SER A 156 -13.70 -8.39 -20.59
N LYS A 157 -13.69 -8.68 -21.90
CA LYS A 157 -14.75 -9.37 -22.64
C LYS A 157 -14.19 -10.66 -23.24
N THR A 158 -14.92 -11.77 -23.12
CA THR A 158 -14.50 -13.07 -23.66
C THR A 158 -14.43 -13.06 -25.19
N GLY A 159 -13.28 -13.38 -25.77
CA GLY A 159 -13.12 -13.62 -27.22
C GLY A 159 -12.64 -12.44 -28.07
N GLU A 160 -12.32 -11.30 -27.47
CA GLU A 160 -11.72 -10.12 -28.13
C GLU A 160 -10.43 -9.72 -27.39
N GLY A 161 -9.32 -9.46 -28.09
CA GLY A 161 -8.07 -8.95 -27.47
C GLY A 161 -7.26 -9.98 -26.66
N GLU A 162 -6.21 -9.50 -25.99
CA GLU A 162 -5.42 -10.33 -25.07
C GLU A 162 -6.14 -10.47 -23.73
N THR A 163 -6.03 -11.65 -23.11
CA THR A 163 -6.72 -11.95 -21.85
C THR A 163 -5.91 -11.63 -20.60
N ASN A 164 -4.61 -11.35 -20.75
CA ASN A 164 -3.70 -11.07 -19.63
C ASN A 164 -3.69 -9.58 -19.30
N TYR A 165 -3.96 -9.22 -18.05
CA TYR A 165 -4.01 -7.82 -17.63
C TYR A 165 -2.62 -7.16 -17.58
N TYR A 166 -1.57 -7.94 -17.32
CA TYR A 166 -0.20 -7.43 -17.15
C TYR A 166 0.77 -8.06 -18.16
N THR A 167 1.71 -7.24 -18.64
CA THR A 167 2.90 -7.71 -19.37
C THR A 167 4.15 -7.73 -18.50
N CYS A 168 4.20 -6.89 -17.46
CA CYS A 168 5.30 -6.76 -16.49
C CYS A 168 6.69 -6.50 -17.09
N LYS A 169 7.62 -6.04 -16.25
CA LYS A 169 9.05 -5.92 -16.57
C LYS A 169 9.88 -6.43 -15.40
N ASP A 170 10.72 -7.42 -15.65
CA ASP A 170 11.50 -8.09 -14.61
C ASP A 170 12.89 -7.44 -14.46
N TYR A 171 13.30 -7.22 -13.21
CA TYR A 171 14.63 -6.78 -12.82
C TYR A 171 15.25 -7.85 -11.93
N TYR A 172 16.02 -8.74 -12.55
CA TYR A 172 16.68 -9.85 -11.86
C TYR A 172 17.88 -9.37 -11.01
N ASN A 173 17.97 -9.86 -9.77
CA ASN A 173 19.04 -9.56 -8.82
C ASN A 173 19.38 -8.06 -8.68
N VAL A 174 18.32 -7.25 -8.52
CA VAL A 174 18.38 -5.78 -8.47
C VAL A 174 19.30 -5.25 -7.35
N TYR A 175 19.44 -5.99 -6.25
CA TYR A 175 20.36 -5.62 -5.18
C TYR A 175 21.82 -5.59 -5.68
N HIS A 176 22.27 -6.66 -6.35
CA HIS A 176 23.64 -6.74 -6.86
C HIS A 176 23.90 -5.68 -7.93
N VAL A 177 22.94 -5.48 -8.85
CA VAL A 177 23.02 -4.44 -9.89
C VAL A 177 23.22 -3.05 -9.28
N THR A 178 22.54 -2.77 -8.17
CA THR A 178 22.56 -1.46 -7.52
C THR A 178 23.78 -1.25 -6.62
N ASN A 179 24.12 -2.25 -5.81
CA ASN A 179 25.11 -2.11 -4.73
C ASN A 179 26.50 -2.61 -5.14
N ASN A 180 26.61 -3.31 -6.27
CA ASN A 180 27.85 -3.91 -6.76
C ASN A 180 28.52 -4.84 -5.72
N GLU A 181 27.69 -5.51 -4.91
CA GLU A 181 28.10 -6.50 -3.92
C GLU A 181 27.07 -7.64 -3.85
N SER A 182 27.49 -8.79 -3.31
CA SER A 182 26.59 -9.91 -2.99
C SER A 182 25.70 -9.55 -1.80
N MET A 183 24.41 -9.88 -1.87
CA MET A 183 23.47 -9.64 -0.77
C MET A 183 23.75 -10.55 0.42
N GLY A 184 24.12 -11.81 0.17
CA GLY A 184 24.29 -12.80 1.20
C GLY A 184 23.81 -14.20 0.79
N ARG A 185 23.50 -15.03 1.78
CA ARG A 185 23.04 -16.41 1.61
C ARG A 185 21.94 -16.74 2.61
N GLY A 186 21.14 -17.75 2.26
CA GLY A 186 20.04 -18.25 3.08
C GLY A 186 18.90 -17.24 3.21
N PRO A 187 18.22 -16.88 2.11
CA PRO A 187 17.08 -15.96 2.15
C PRO A 187 15.95 -16.51 3.02
N LEU A 188 15.30 -15.64 3.80
CA LEU A 188 14.23 -16.03 4.74
C LEU A 188 12.92 -15.28 4.51
N LYS A 189 12.94 -13.93 4.50
CA LYS A 189 11.71 -13.13 4.51
C LYS A 189 11.94 -11.70 4.04
N LEU A 190 10.92 -11.09 3.44
CA LEU A 190 10.82 -9.65 3.16
C LEU A 190 9.84 -8.98 4.11
N LEU A 191 10.21 -7.80 4.62
CA LEU A 191 9.30 -6.91 5.30
C LEU A 191 9.40 -5.52 4.68
N GLN A 192 8.32 -5.08 4.04
CA GLN A 192 8.18 -3.69 3.67
C GLN A 192 7.80 -2.85 4.88
N HIS A 193 8.46 -1.72 5.08
CA HIS A 193 8.20 -0.79 6.17
C HIS A 193 8.15 0.65 5.68
N PHE A 194 7.57 1.50 6.53
CA PHE A 194 7.17 2.85 6.16
C PHE A 194 7.40 3.84 7.31
N ARG A 195 7.36 5.13 6.97
CA ARG A 195 7.42 6.24 7.92
C ARG A 195 6.32 7.24 7.62
N SER A 196 6.04 8.14 8.56
CA SER A 196 5.13 9.25 8.32
C SER A 196 5.67 10.15 7.21
N ALA A 197 4.80 10.47 6.24
CA ALA A 197 5.05 11.58 5.33
C ALA A 197 5.15 12.87 6.15
N ASN A 198 6.06 13.76 5.77
CA ASN A 198 6.10 15.12 6.31
C ASN A 198 5.67 16.10 5.19
N THR A 199 5.38 17.35 5.54
CA THR A 199 4.92 18.35 4.54
C THR A 199 5.95 18.68 3.46
N GLU A 200 7.20 18.25 3.62
CA GLU A 200 8.33 18.53 2.72
C GLU A 200 8.68 17.33 1.81
N ASN A 201 8.38 16.11 2.27
CA ASN A 201 8.64 14.82 1.65
C ASN A 201 7.30 14.07 1.64
N GLY A 202 6.62 14.08 0.49
CA GLY A 202 5.30 13.47 0.31
C GLY A 202 5.28 11.95 0.49
N SER A 203 4.38 11.26 -0.22
CA SER A 203 4.31 9.79 -0.17
C SER A 203 5.65 9.14 -0.46
N GLU A 204 6.14 8.34 0.48
CA GLU A 204 7.38 7.62 0.29
C GLU A 204 7.15 6.19 -0.16
N VAL A 205 8.01 5.73 -1.05
CA VAL A 205 8.07 4.33 -1.44
C VAL A 205 8.62 3.53 -0.26
N GLY A 206 7.87 2.52 0.20
CA GLY A 206 8.28 1.74 1.39
C GLY A 206 9.63 1.08 1.20
N ALA A 207 10.47 1.15 2.24
CA ALA A 207 11.76 0.49 2.34
C ALA A 207 11.59 -0.99 2.72
N PHE A 208 12.67 -1.77 2.64
CA PHE A 208 12.59 -3.22 2.84
C PHE A 208 13.67 -3.73 3.77
N TRP A 209 13.23 -4.38 4.84
CA TRP A 209 14.07 -5.30 5.60
C TRP A 209 14.08 -6.67 4.93
N ILE A 210 15.28 -7.22 4.77
CA ILE A 210 15.54 -8.50 4.13
C ILE A 210 16.19 -9.42 5.15
N PHE A 211 15.47 -10.45 5.55
CA PHE A 211 15.95 -11.46 6.48
C PHE A 211 16.67 -12.57 5.72
N GLN A 212 17.86 -12.93 6.21
CA GLN A 212 18.72 -13.97 5.65
C GLN A 212 19.70 -14.50 6.69
N GLU A 213 20.27 -15.69 6.47
CA GLU A 213 21.21 -16.34 7.37
C GLU A 213 22.57 -15.61 7.46
N GLU A 214 23.15 -15.24 6.32
CA GLU A 214 24.46 -14.59 6.23
C GLU A 214 24.38 -13.37 5.30
N PRO A 215 24.88 -12.18 5.68
CA PRO A 215 25.45 -11.80 6.97
C PRO A 215 24.40 -11.51 8.07
N GLY A 216 23.12 -11.77 7.80
CA GLY A 216 21.99 -11.38 8.65
C GLY A 216 21.08 -10.36 7.97
N CYS A 217 20.18 -9.76 8.75
CA CYS A 217 19.15 -8.86 8.24
C CYS A 217 19.70 -7.49 7.84
N ILE A 218 19.30 -7.01 6.66
CA ILE A 218 19.69 -5.71 6.09
C ILE A 218 18.45 -4.89 5.72
N ASP A 219 18.58 -3.56 5.77
CA ASP A 219 17.57 -2.63 5.27
C ASP A 219 18.02 -2.05 3.93
N ILE A 220 17.09 -1.87 2.99
CA ILE A 220 17.36 -1.25 1.70
C ILE A 220 16.33 -0.17 1.37
N SER A 221 16.76 0.83 0.61
CA SER A 221 15.90 1.88 0.08
C SER A 221 14.84 1.32 -0.88
N GLY A 222 13.58 1.70 -0.68
CA GLY A 222 12.50 1.40 -1.63
C GLY A 222 12.58 2.17 -2.95
N VAL A 223 13.38 3.25 -2.99
CA VAL A 223 13.53 4.13 -4.15
C VAL A 223 14.70 3.70 -5.02
N SER A 224 15.84 3.34 -4.41
CA SER A 224 17.06 3.02 -5.15
C SER A 224 17.51 1.57 -5.04
N PHE A 225 16.95 0.79 -4.10
CA PHE A 225 17.45 -0.53 -3.68
C PHE A 225 18.88 -0.53 -3.12
N GLN A 226 19.42 0.64 -2.79
CA GLN A 226 20.71 0.74 -2.10
C GLN A 226 20.54 0.28 -0.65
N LYS A 227 21.54 -0.44 -0.15
CA LYS A 227 21.66 -0.82 1.25
C LYS A 227 21.76 0.42 2.14
N ASP A 228 20.95 0.46 3.19
CA ASP A 228 20.96 1.53 4.18
C ASP A 228 21.72 1.08 5.44
N VAL A 229 21.14 0.15 6.21
CA VAL A 229 21.70 -0.31 7.49
C VAL A 229 21.66 -1.84 7.61
N THR A 230 22.38 -2.36 8.59
CA THR A 230 22.25 -3.77 9.03
C THR A 230 21.47 -3.81 10.35
N LEU A 231 20.65 -4.84 10.57
CA LEU A 231 19.92 -4.98 11.83
C LEU A 231 20.87 -4.99 13.05
N ALA A 232 22.03 -5.64 12.93
CA ALA A 232 23.03 -5.69 14.00
C ALA A 232 23.52 -4.29 14.42
N SER A 233 23.64 -3.36 13.46
CA SER A 233 24.02 -1.96 13.76
C SER A 233 22.93 -1.15 14.49
N GLN A 234 21.71 -1.69 14.57
CA GLN A 234 20.56 -1.02 15.18
C GLN A 234 20.34 -1.44 16.63
N PHE A 235 21.20 -2.28 17.23
CA PHE A 235 21.15 -2.63 18.65
C PHE A 235 22.10 -1.77 19.47
N MET A 236 21.63 -1.26 20.62
CA MET A 236 22.40 -0.38 21.50
C MET A 236 23.68 -1.03 22.04
N ASP A 237 23.56 -2.28 22.51
CA ASP A 237 24.65 -3.05 23.11
C ASP A 237 25.12 -4.21 22.20
N GLY A 238 24.87 -4.08 20.89
CA GLY A 238 25.03 -5.17 19.93
C GLY A 238 23.93 -6.22 20.03
N MET A 239 23.80 -7.01 18.97
CA MET A 239 22.75 -8.02 18.84
C MET A 239 22.89 -9.11 19.94
N PRO A 240 21.79 -9.51 20.61
CA PRO A 240 21.84 -10.55 21.63
C PRO A 240 22.46 -11.85 21.12
N ALA A 241 23.29 -12.49 21.95
CA ALA A 241 24.03 -13.69 21.56
C ALA A 241 23.09 -14.84 21.18
N GLY A 242 23.30 -15.42 20.01
CA GLY A 242 22.49 -16.54 19.50
C GLY A 242 21.10 -16.14 18.99
N PHE A 243 20.74 -14.85 19.04
CA PHE A 243 19.51 -14.36 18.43
C PHE A 243 19.56 -14.56 16.91
N LYS A 244 18.47 -15.05 16.33
CA LYS A 244 18.32 -15.25 14.90
C LYS A 244 17.05 -14.55 14.45
N ALA A 245 17.19 -13.34 13.93
CA ALA A 245 16.07 -12.55 13.48
C ALA A 245 15.37 -13.23 12.28
N HIS A 246 14.06 -13.31 12.32
CA HIS A 246 13.24 -14.04 11.34
C HIS A 246 12.07 -13.20 10.81
N ASP A 247 11.53 -12.31 11.64
CA ASP A 247 10.40 -11.47 11.30
C ASP A 247 10.50 -10.13 12.04
N MET A 248 9.67 -9.16 11.68
CA MET A 248 9.60 -7.88 12.37
C MET A 248 8.29 -7.15 12.12
N VAL A 249 7.85 -6.40 13.13
CA VAL A 249 6.78 -5.41 12.98
C VAL A 249 7.41 -4.04 13.06
N ASP A 250 7.27 -3.26 12.00
CA ASP A 250 7.68 -1.85 12.00
C ASP A 250 6.45 -0.96 12.00
N MET A 251 6.30 -0.17 13.07
CA MET A 251 5.17 0.72 13.30
C MET A 251 5.65 2.19 13.36
N THR A 252 4.74 3.14 13.55
CA THR A 252 5.03 4.58 13.58
C THR A 252 6.01 4.98 14.68
N TRP A 253 5.84 4.49 15.92
CA TRP A 253 6.63 4.89 17.08
C TRP A 253 7.52 3.78 17.64
N SER A 254 7.37 2.55 17.17
CA SER A 254 8.13 1.41 17.66
C SER A 254 8.37 0.36 16.59
N THR A 255 9.41 -0.43 16.78
CA THR A 255 9.73 -1.59 15.94
C THR A 255 9.98 -2.78 16.85
N PHE A 256 9.45 -3.94 16.49
CA PHE A 256 9.64 -5.21 17.18
C PHE A 256 10.32 -6.20 16.26
N VAL A 257 11.55 -6.61 16.57
CA VAL A 257 12.23 -7.68 15.84
C VAL A 257 11.96 -9.02 16.54
N ILE A 258 11.64 -10.04 15.75
CA ILE A 258 11.17 -11.34 16.21
C ILE A 258 12.15 -12.42 15.77
N GLY A 259 12.59 -13.25 16.72
CA GLY A 259 13.49 -14.37 16.46
C GLY A 259 12.79 -15.62 15.93
N GLU A 260 13.55 -16.55 15.35
CA GLU A 260 13.06 -17.89 14.96
C GLU A 260 12.40 -18.67 16.11
N ASP A 261 12.83 -18.43 17.35
CA ASP A 261 12.25 -19.01 18.57
C ASP A 261 10.99 -18.26 19.05
N GLY A 262 10.76 -17.04 18.54
CA GLY A 262 9.66 -16.16 18.87
C GLY A 262 9.98 -15.12 19.93
N THR A 263 11.21 -15.10 20.47
CA THR A 263 11.67 -14.03 21.35
C THR A 263 11.65 -12.71 20.59
N MET A 264 11.20 -11.65 21.27
CA MET A 264 11.11 -10.32 20.69
C MET A 264 11.99 -9.32 21.42
N TYR A 265 12.57 -8.41 20.66
CA TYR A 265 13.22 -7.20 21.14
C TYR A 265 12.56 -6.01 20.46
N ASN A 266 12.43 -4.89 21.17
CA ASN A 266 11.85 -3.69 20.61
C ASN A 266 12.77 -2.49 20.71
N ARG A 267 12.49 -1.52 19.84
CA ARG A 267 12.98 -0.15 19.96
C ARG A 267 11.81 0.81 19.96
N LYS A 268 12.07 2.00 20.48
CA LYS A 268 11.21 3.16 20.38
C LYS A 268 11.85 4.17 19.43
N LYS A 269 11.08 4.67 18.48
CA LYS A 269 11.52 5.65 17.49
C LYS A 269 11.54 7.05 18.11
N GLU A 270 12.59 7.80 17.80
CA GLU A 270 12.73 9.19 18.26
C GLU A 270 11.79 10.11 17.48
N THR A 271 11.48 9.74 16.24
CA THR A 271 10.58 10.47 15.35
C THR A 271 9.85 9.51 14.41
N GLU A 272 8.60 9.82 14.11
CA GLU A 272 7.78 9.11 13.11
C GLU A 272 8.24 9.35 11.66
N TYR A 273 9.13 10.33 11.43
CA TYR A 273 9.61 10.73 10.10
C TYR A 273 10.90 10.02 9.66
N LEU A 274 11.42 9.07 10.44
CA LEU A 274 12.63 8.31 10.11
C LEU A 274 12.43 6.84 10.49
N PHE A 275 12.65 5.91 9.54
CA PHE A 275 12.49 4.47 9.75
C PHE A 275 13.36 3.95 10.91
N ASN A 276 14.64 4.36 10.90
CA ASN A 276 15.70 3.82 11.74
C ASN A 276 16.11 4.78 12.87
N SER A 277 15.17 5.56 13.39
CA SER A 277 15.44 6.36 14.60
C SER A 277 15.34 5.50 15.85
N GLY A 278 16.29 5.68 16.77
CA GLY A 278 16.40 4.87 17.99
C GLY A 278 17.02 3.47 17.77
N LEU A 279 17.46 2.86 18.87
CA LEU A 279 18.16 1.58 18.90
C LEU A 279 17.35 0.52 19.66
N PHE A 280 17.45 -0.73 19.21
CA PHE A 280 16.91 -1.89 19.92
C PHE A 280 17.64 -2.09 21.25
N LEU A 281 16.86 -2.37 22.28
CA LEU A 281 17.36 -2.75 23.59
C LEU A 281 17.44 -4.28 23.68
N ASN A 282 18.36 -4.78 24.51
CA ASN A 282 18.52 -6.23 24.74
C ASN A 282 17.58 -6.79 25.82
N ASN A 283 16.53 -6.04 26.17
CA ASN A 283 15.47 -6.53 27.06
C ASN A 283 14.42 -7.26 26.22
N ILE A 284 14.10 -8.49 26.63
CA ILE A 284 13.02 -9.24 25.99
C ILE A 284 11.69 -8.53 26.22
N VAL A 285 10.82 -8.54 25.22
CA VAL A 285 9.47 -8.00 25.34
C VAL A 285 8.62 -8.92 26.23
N THR A 286 7.90 -8.32 27.16
CA THR A 286 7.03 -9.01 28.12
C THR A 286 5.64 -8.39 28.15
N PHE A 287 4.67 -9.15 28.64
CA PHE A 287 3.33 -8.69 28.97
C PHE A 287 3.13 -8.71 30.48
N GLU A 288 2.59 -7.64 31.06
CA GLU A 288 2.29 -7.56 32.50
C GLU A 288 0.78 -7.48 32.73
N GLU A 289 0.25 -8.38 33.56
CA GLU A 289 -1.17 -8.40 33.94
C GLU A 289 -1.29 -8.87 35.40
N ASP A 290 -2.06 -8.13 36.20
CA ASP A 290 -2.28 -8.41 37.62
C ASP A 290 -0.99 -8.59 38.45
N GLY A 291 0.06 -7.84 38.10
CA GLY A 291 1.38 -7.89 38.75
C GLY A 291 2.23 -9.12 38.37
N ASN A 292 1.79 -9.93 37.41
CA ASN A 292 2.56 -11.04 36.84
C ASN A 292 3.17 -10.62 35.51
N ILE A 293 4.41 -11.04 35.27
CA ILE A 293 5.15 -10.76 34.03
C ILE A 293 5.26 -12.05 33.23
N TYR A 294 4.78 -12.01 31.99
CA TYR A 294 4.78 -13.12 31.05
C TYR A 294 5.73 -12.82 29.90
N PRO A 295 6.67 -13.72 29.55
CA PRO A 295 7.32 -13.64 28.25
C PRO A 295 6.28 -13.88 27.16
N VAL A 296 6.36 -13.10 26.08
CA VAL A 296 5.42 -13.22 24.95
C VAL A 296 6.16 -13.61 23.68
N SER A 297 5.49 -14.38 22.83
CA SER A 297 6.03 -14.82 21.54
C SER A 297 5.46 -14.01 20.38
N GLY A 298 6.34 -13.51 19.50
CA GLY A 298 5.94 -12.81 18.27
C GLY A 298 5.43 -13.70 17.13
N LYS A 299 5.47 -15.03 17.30
CA LYS A 299 5.16 -16.01 16.24
C LYS A 299 3.72 -16.02 15.74
N GLY A 300 2.81 -15.37 16.45
CA GLY A 300 1.40 -15.25 16.06
C GLY A 300 1.03 -13.85 15.58
N VAL A 301 2.00 -13.05 15.15
CA VAL A 301 1.73 -11.68 14.71
C VAL A 301 0.87 -11.63 13.46
N VAL A 302 -0.10 -10.71 13.46
CA VAL A 302 -1.01 -10.47 12.35
C VAL A 302 -0.51 -9.26 11.57
N HIS A 303 0.32 -9.53 10.56
CA HIS A 303 0.81 -8.49 9.65
C HIS A 303 -0.36 -7.89 8.86
N HIS A 304 -0.49 -6.56 8.91
CA HIS A 304 -1.46 -5.80 8.14
C HIS A 304 -1.02 -4.35 7.93
N ARG A 305 -1.52 -3.71 6.87
CA ARG A 305 -1.05 -2.41 6.36
C ARG A 305 -1.91 -1.21 6.77
N TYR A 306 -2.23 -1.04 8.06
CA TYR A 306 -3.10 0.09 8.47
C TYR A 306 -2.52 0.88 9.64
N LYS A 307 -1.96 2.05 9.31
CA LYS A 307 -1.23 2.91 10.24
C LYS A 307 -2.13 3.57 11.29
N THR A 308 -3.42 3.73 10.98
CA THR A 308 -4.28 4.66 11.74
C THR A 308 -4.79 4.12 13.06
N ALA A 309 -4.77 2.79 13.25
CA ALA A 309 -5.35 2.21 14.46
C ALA A 309 -4.42 2.32 15.68
N GLY A 310 -3.12 2.52 15.48
CA GLY A 310 -2.16 2.68 16.58
C GLY A 310 -1.86 1.40 17.35
N TYR A 311 -1.97 0.23 16.71
CA TYR A 311 -1.54 -1.07 17.26
C TYR A 311 -1.34 -2.11 16.16
N THR A 312 -0.62 -3.19 16.50
CA THR A 312 -0.61 -4.46 15.77
C THR A 312 -1.13 -5.58 16.67
N LEU A 313 -1.98 -6.47 16.16
CA LEU A 313 -2.50 -7.61 16.88
C LEU A 313 -1.57 -8.82 16.73
N PHE A 314 -1.45 -9.64 17.77
CA PHE A 314 -0.83 -10.95 17.67
C PHE A 314 -1.55 -11.97 18.56
N HIS A 315 -1.55 -13.23 18.13
CA HIS A 315 -1.97 -14.36 18.95
C HIS A 315 -0.78 -14.85 19.78
N GLU A 316 -0.88 -14.72 21.10
CA GLU A 316 0.10 -15.29 22.01
C GLU A 316 -0.26 -16.75 22.26
N LYS A 317 0.59 -17.65 21.75
CA LYS A 317 0.30 -19.08 21.69
C LYS A 317 0.30 -19.77 23.05
N THR A 318 1.07 -19.25 24.02
CA THR A 318 1.22 -19.89 25.34
C THR A 318 0.00 -19.63 26.23
N LEU A 319 -0.53 -18.41 26.16
CA LEU A 319 -1.72 -17.93 26.84
C LEU A 319 -3.00 -18.19 26.04
N ASN A 320 -2.86 -18.68 24.81
CA ASN A 320 -3.91 -18.89 23.81
C ASN A 320 -4.92 -17.73 23.72
N ARG A 321 -4.42 -16.50 23.53
CA ARG A 321 -5.23 -15.28 23.48
C ARG A 321 -4.65 -14.24 22.54
N PHE A 322 -5.44 -13.23 22.19
CA PHE A 322 -4.94 -12.07 21.46
C PHE A 322 -4.36 -11.01 22.40
N LEU A 323 -3.23 -10.44 21.99
CA LEU A 323 -2.55 -9.31 22.62
C LEU A 323 -2.21 -8.25 21.56
N LEU A 324 -1.88 -7.05 22.03
CA LEU A 324 -1.63 -5.88 21.20
C LEU A 324 -0.21 -5.39 21.39
N MET A 325 0.49 -5.11 20.29
CA MET A 325 1.66 -4.23 20.26
C MET A 325 1.16 -2.81 20.03
N THR A 326 1.25 -1.92 21.02
CA THR A 326 0.69 -0.57 20.91
C THR A 326 1.62 0.42 20.23
N ASP A 327 1.03 1.38 19.53
CA ASP A 327 1.74 2.40 18.77
C ASP A 327 1.00 3.74 18.62
N GLY A 328 -0.16 3.92 19.27
CA GLY A 328 -1.01 5.11 19.06
C GLY A 328 -0.40 6.45 19.50
N SER A 329 0.74 6.46 20.19
CA SER A 329 1.50 7.68 20.49
C SER A 329 2.95 7.38 20.79
N GLN A 330 3.81 8.40 20.70
CA GLN A 330 5.20 8.28 21.15
C GLN A 330 5.25 7.76 22.58
N GLN A 331 4.40 8.17 23.51
CA GLN A 331 4.54 7.77 24.93
C GLN A 331 4.30 6.26 25.15
N ASN A 332 3.32 5.69 24.46
CA ASN A 332 2.88 4.32 24.70
C ASN A 332 3.36 3.32 23.63
N GLY A 333 4.01 3.80 22.57
CA GLY A 333 4.61 2.95 21.54
C GLY A 333 5.56 1.92 22.13
N GLY A 334 5.39 0.66 21.75
CA GLY A 334 6.23 -0.45 22.17
C GLY A 334 5.71 -1.26 23.36
N GLN A 335 4.53 -0.95 23.91
CA GLN A 335 3.95 -1.74 25.02
C GLN A 335 3.14 -2.93 24.51
N ILE A 336 2.99 -3.95 25.38
CA ILE A 336 2.10 -5.09 25.14
C ILE A 336 0.88 -4.98 26.05
N LEU A 337 -0.32 -4.97 25.47
CA LEU A 337 -1.59 -4.85 26.21
C LEU A 337 -2.61 -5.91 25.81
N SER A 338 -3.55 -6.17 26.73
CA SER A 338 -4.80 -6.88 26.41
C SER A 338 -5.79 -5.94 25.70
N PRO A 339 -6.55 -6.44 24.70
CA PRO A 339 -7.73 -5.74 24.19
C PRO A 339 -8.75 -5.44 25.28
N GLY A 340 -9.44 -4.30 25.16
CA GLY A 340 -10.56 -3.95 26.05
C GLY A 340 -11.79 -4.81 25.74
N ILE A 341 -12.42 -5.37 26.77
CA ILE A 341 -13.64 -6.21 26.63
C ILE A 341 -14.80 -5.51 27.34
N LEU A 342 -15.79 -5.06 26.56
CA LEU A 342 -16.95 -4.29 27.06
C LEU A 342 -18.03 -5.14 27.75
N GLY A 343 -17.85 -6.46 27.78
CA GLY A 343 -18.76 -7.43 28.40
C GLY A 343 -19.08 -8.61 27.49
N ASP A 344 -19.81 -9.60 28.00
CA ASP A 344 -20.15 -10.82 27.26
C ASP A 344 -21.16 -10.60 26.12
N ASN A 345 -21.83 -9.44 26.06
CA ASN A 345 -22.83 -9.12 25.05
C ASN A 345 -22.25 -8.86 23.65
N ILE A 346 -20.93 -8.70 23.52
CA ILE A 346 -20.26 -8.51 22.23
C ILE A 346 -20.12 -9.82 21.45
N TYR A 347 -20.30 -10.97 22.10
CA TYR A 347 -20.08 -12.30 21.52
C TYR A 347 -21.34 -12.91 20.92
N THR A 348 -21.26 -13.31 19.66
CA THR A 348 -22.32 -14.03 18.93
C THR A 348 -21.75 -15.28 18.25
N PRO A 349 -22.23 -16.50 18.60
CA PRO A 349 -23.15 -16.79 19.70
C PRO A 349 -22.52 -16.46 21.07
N LYS A 350 -23.32 -16.48 22.14
CA LYS A 350 -22.86 -16.08 23.49
C LYS A 350 -21.69 -16.93 24.02
N ASP A 351 -21.57 -18.15 23.55
CA ASP A 351 -20.54 -19.15 23.86
C ASP A 351 -19.40 -19.17 22.84
N ALA A 352 -19.30 -18.18 21.94
CA ALA A 352 -18.13 -18.00 21.08
C ALA A 352 -16.84 -17.92 21.92
N ALA A 353 -15.74 -18.42 21.35
CA ALA A 353 -14.40 -18.34 21.93
C ALA A 353 -14.07 -16.89 22.33
N ARG A 354 -13.35 -16.70 23.43
CA ARG A 354 -13.09 -15.36 23.98
C ARG A 354 -11.78 -14.82 23.43
N ILE A 355 -11.74 -13.54 23.10
CA ILE A 355 -10.53 -12.89 22.55
C ILE A 355 -9.36 -12.96 23.54
N ASN A 356 -9.66 -12.86 24.83
CA ASN A 356 -8.70 -12.94 25.93
C ASN A 356 -8.45 -14.38 26.44
N ASP A 357 -9.17 -15.39 25.91
CA ASP A 357 -8.98 -16.80 26.19
C ASP A 357 -9.70 -17.65 25.12
N LEU A 358 -8.96 -18.15 24.13
CA LEU A 358 -9.53 -18.99 23.06
C LEU A 358 -9.84 -20.42 23.55
N GLY A 359 -9.54 -20.76 24.81
CA GLY A 359 -9.76 -22.08 25.39
C GLY A 359 -8.98 -23.17 24.65
N ASP A 360 -9.69 -24.21 24.20
CA ASP A 360 -9.14 -25.35 23.44
C ASP A 360 -9.11 -25.10 21.92
N MET A 361 -9.49 -23.90 21.44
CA MET A 361 -9.49 -23.59 20.00
C MET A 361 -8.07 -23.39 19.49
N GLU A 362 -7.77 -24.00 18.33
CA GLU A 362 -6.56 -23.75 17.56
C GLU A 362 -6.81 -22.60 16.57
N MET A 363 -5.95 -21.59 16.56
CA MET A 363 -5.97 -20.55 15.53
C MET A 363 -5.23 -21.02 14.28
N ILE A 364 -5.95 -21.21 13.18
CA ILE A 364 -5.39 -21.67 11.90
C ILE A 364 -4.74 -20.51 11.14
N CYS A 365 -5.48 -19.41 11.01
CA CYS A 365 -4.98 -18.18 10.40
C CYS A 365 -5.75 -16.99 10.95
N CYS A 366 -5.16 -15.79 10.87
CA CYS A 366 -5.81 -14.53 11.15
C CYS A 366 -5.23 -13.45 10.23
N GLY A 367 -6.09 -12.57 9.73
CA GLY A 367 -5.71 -11.40 8.95
C GLY A 367 -6.58 -10.21 9.32
N ALA A 368 -6.13 -9.02 8.96
CA ALA A 368 -6.81 -7.78 9.31
C ALA A 368 -7.26 -6.99 8.08
N ASN A 369 -8.23 -6.13 8.32
CA ASN A 369 -8.94 -5.29 7.38
C ASN A 369 -9.11 -3.93 8.09
N ARG A 370 -8.95 -2.82 7.37
CA ARG A 370 -9.33 -1.51 7.88
C ARG A 370 -10.79 -1.25 7.58
N VAL A 371 -11.51 -0.83 8.61
CA VAL A 371 -12.87 -0.29 8.49
C VAL A 371 -12.83 1.23 8.72
N SER A 372 -13.99 1.89 8.58
CA SER A 372 -14.08 3.35 8.78
C SER A 372 -13.55 3.82 10.14
N TRP A 373 -13.63 2.97 11.16
CA TRP A 373 -13.15 3.24 12.52
C TRP A 373 -12.48 1.97 13.06
N GLY A 374 -11.16 1.95 13.19
CA GLY A 374 -10.44 0.76 13.64
C GLY A 374 -10.20 -0.31 12.57
N ASN A 375 -10.07 -1.55 13.04
CA ASN A 375 -9.79 -2.73 12.23
C ASN A 375 -10.83 -3.83 12.46
N ARG A 376 -11.13 -4.58 11.40
CA ARG A 376 -11.81 -5.87 11.46
C ARG A 376 -10.81 -6.99 11.22
N PHE A 377 -10.88 -8.02 12.04
CA PHE A 377 -10.05 -9.21 11.92
C PHE A 377 -10.90 -10.38 11.47
N TYR A 378 -10.34 -11.23 10.62
CA TYR A 378 -10.93 -12.50 10.23
C TYR A 378 -9.94 -13.63 10.50
N ALA A 379 -10.39 -14.60 11.28
CA ALA A 379 -9.65 -15.79 11.61
C ALA A 379 -10.44 -17.05 11.23
N ILE A 380 -9.70 -18.14 11.02
CA ILE A 380 -10.25 -19.48 11.01
C ILE A 380 -9.79 -20.14 12.30
N LEU A 381 -10.75 -20.59 13.12
CA LEU A 381 -10.50 -21.37 14.32
C LEU A 381 -10.85 -22.82 14.08
N LYS A 382 -10.15 -23.73 14.74
CA LYS A 382 -10.44 -25.17 14.72
C LYS A 382 -10.66 -25.65 16.14
N ALA A 383 -11.82 -26.23 16.39
CA ALA A 383 -12.13 -26.87 17.66
C ALA A 383 -11.39 -28.20 17.78
N LYS A 384 -11.28 -28.68 19.01
CA LYS A 384 -10.62 -29.94 19.37
C LYS A 384 -11.23 -31.17 18.68
N ASP A 385 -12.52 -31.13 18.35
CA ASP A 385 -13.21 -32.19 17.61
C ASP A 385 -12.95 -32.14 16.08
N GLY A 386 -12.21 -31.12 15.61
CA GLY A 386 -11.87 -30.90 14.21
C GLY A 386 -12.77 -29.91 13.48
N THR A 387 -13.82 -29.38 14.13
CA THR A 387 -14.76 -28.44 13.50
C THR A 387 -14.11 -27.08 13.27
N PHE A 388 -14.22 -26.56 12.05
CA PHE A 388 -13.71 -25.25 11.67
C PHE A 388 -14.78 -24.15 11.80
N TYR A 389 -14.38 -22.99 12.31
CA TYR A 389 -15.22 -21.81 12.46
C TYR A 389 -14.60 -20.62 11.74
N SER A 390 -15.42 -19.83 11.03
CA SER A 390 -15.06 -18.44 10.75
C SER A 390 -15.24 -17.64 12.03
N TYR A 391 -14.25 -16.82 12.36
CA TYR A 391 -14.20 -16.01 13.57
C TYR A 391 -13.83 -14.57 13.21
N THR A 392 -14.77 -13.64 13.34
CA THR A 392 -14.59 -12.23 12.95
C THR A 392 -14.76 -11.34 14.16
N PHE A 393 -13.94 -10.29 14.28
CA PHE A 393 -14.12 -9.31 15.35
C PHE A 393 -13.64 -7.92 14.93
N ASP A 394 -14.29 -6.91 15.51
CA ASP A 394 -14.02 -5.49 15.24
C ASP A 394 -13.36 -4.85 16.46
N MET A 395 -12.35 -4.03 16.21
CA MET A 395 -11.59 -3.32 17.24
C MET A 395 -11.40 -1.86 16.86
N GLY A 396 -11.69 -0.95 17.78
CA GLY A 396 -11.51 0.49 17.57
C GLY A 396 -10.03 0.92 17.46
N ASP A 397 -9.81 2.23 17.27
CA ASP A 397 -8.47 2.82 17.26
C ASP A 397 -7.92 3.05 18.68
N THR A 398 -6.60 3.07 18.82
CA THR A 398 -5.88 3.36 20.07
C THR A 398 -5.66 4.87 20.21
N PHE A 399 -6.64 5.60 20.71
CA PHE A 399 -6.45 7.02 21.03
C PHE A 399 -5.69 7.19 22.35
N PHE A 400 -4.64 8.01 22.33
CA PHE A 400 -3.85 8.41 23.51
C PHE A 400 -3.28 7.24 24.34
N GLY A 401 -3.13 6.06 23.73
CA GLY A 401 -2.59 4.84 24.35
C GLY A 401 -3.51 4.10 25.32
N ARG A 402 -4.83 4.26 25.20
CA ARG A 402 -5.77 3.31 25.82
C ARG A 402 -5.83 2.04 24.98
N SER A 403 -5.98 0.88 25.63
CA SER A 403 -6.33 -0.34 24.90
C SER A 403 -7.60 -0.12 24.08
N PRO A 404 -7.59 -0.44 22.78
CA PRO A 404 -8.80 -0.43 21.96
C PRO A 404 -9.78 -1.48 22.45
N ASP A 405 -11.07 -1.13 22.44
CA ASP A 405 -12.14 -2.04 22.80
C ASP A 405 -12.50 -2.97 21.63
N VAL A 406 -12.82 -4.22 21.95
CA VAL A 406 -13.47 -5.15 21.03
C VAL A 406 -14.96 -4.82 21.01
N GLU A 407 -15.47 -4.45 19.84
CA GLU A 407 -16.86 -3.99 19.70
C GLU A 407 -17.82 -5.16 19.48
N LYS A 408 -17.40 -6.14 18.68
CA LYS A 408 -18.21 -7.29 18.29
C LYS A 408 -17.33 -8.48 17.97
N VAL A 409 -17.80 -9.67 18.31
CA VAL A 409 -17.23 -10.95 17.93
C VAL A 409 -18.32 -11.83 17.33
N GLU A 410 -18.05 -12.38 16.14
CA GLU A 410 -18.89 -13.35 15.47
C GLU A 410 -18.13 -14.64 15.23
N GLN A 411 -18.61 -15.75 15.80
CA GLN A 411 -18.14 -17.10 15.50
C GLN A 411 -19.24 -17.86 14.78
N LYS A 412 -18.91 -18.44 13.64
CA LYS A 412 -19.86 -19.21 12.83
C LYS A 412 -19.19 -20.47 12.31
N GLU A 413 -19.86 -21.60 12.48
CA GLU A 413 -19.40 -22.87 11.92
C GLU A 413 -19.38 -22.78 10.38
N LEU A 414 -18.28 -23.21 9.77
CA LEU A 414 -18.19 -23.24 8.31
C LEU A 414 -19.08 -24.35 7.72
N PRO A 415 -19.60 -24.20 6.49
CA PRO A 415 -20.46 -25.20 5.87
C PRO A 415 -19.83 -26.59 5.80
N ALA A 416 -20.63 -27.66 5.86
CA ALA A 416 -20.14 -29.05 5.86
C ALA A 416 -19.18 -29.40 4.70
N ALA A 417 -19.40 -28.82 3.52
CA ALA A 417 -18.49 -28.97 2.38
C ALA A 417 -17.12 -28.32 2.62
N ALA A 418 -17.10 -27.16 3.30
CA ALA A 418 -15.87 -26.51 3.70
C ALA A 418 -15.15 -27.26 4.82
N GLN A 419 -15.88 -27.81 5.80
CA GLN A 419 -15.31 -28.67 6.85
C GLN A 419 -14.51 -29.83 6.24
N THR A 420 -15.12 -30.53 5.28
CA THR A 420 -14.51 -31.68 4.60
C THR A 420 -13.26 -31.26 3.83
N THR A 421 -13.35 -30.16 3.08
CA THR A 421 -12.22 -29.67 2.26
C THR A 421 -11.07 -29.19 3.14
N LEU A 422 -11.35 -28.37 4.16
CA LEU A 422 -10.33 -27.88 5.10
C LEU A 422 -9.61 -29.02 5.82
N SER A 423 -10.35 -30.03 6.28
CA SER A 423 -9.75 -31.22 6.90
C SER A 423 -8.82 -31.98 5.95
N SER A 424 -9.11 -31.97 4.64
CA SER A 424 -8.30 -32.66 3.64
C SER A 424 -7.02 -31.90 3.26
N ILE A 425 -7.07 -30.56 3.29
CA ILE A 425 -5.94 -29.72 2.88
C ILE A 425 -5.04 -29.35 4.06
N ILE A 426 -5.60 -29.18 5.27
CA ILE A 426 -4.88 -28.89 6.52
C ILE A 426 -4.68 -30.20 7.30
N ASN A 427 -3.92 -31.10 6.69
CA ASN A 427 -3.71 -32.47 7.20
C ASN A 427 -2.42 -32.64 8.02
N GLY A 428 -1.63 -31.57 8.19
CA GLY A 428 -0.37 -31.57 8.94
C GLY A 428 0.84 -32.16 8.20
N SER A 429 0.67 -32.70 6.99
CA SER A 429 1.77 -33.18 6.15
C SER A 429 2.03 -32.30 4.93
N SER A 430 1.02 -31.54 4.49
CA SER A 430 1.11 -30.66 3.33
C SER A 430 1.64 -29.28 3.76
N LYS A 431 2.32 -28.57 2.86
CA LYS A 431 2.70 -27.18 3.10
C LYS A 431 1.46 -26.28 2.94
N ASN A 432 1.01 -25.72 4.06
CA ASN A 432 -0.10 -24.77 4.10
C ASN A 432 0.43 -23.35 4.36
N LEU A 433 0.11 -22.43 3.47
CA LEU A 433 0.22 -20.99 3.63
C LEU A 433 -1.20 -20.42 3.64
N PHE A 434 -1.37 -19.32 4.36
CA PHE A 434 -2.66 -18.64 4.49
C PHE A 434 -2.45 -17.16 4.17
N ASN A 435 -3.36 -16.59 3.37
CA ASN A 435 -3.42 -15.14 3.19
C ASN A 435 -4.88 -14.69 3.15
N VAL A 436 -5.24 -13.71 3.98
CA VAL A 436 -6.60 -13.18 4.05
C VAL A 436 -6.67 -11.97 3.13
N GLY A 437 -7.33 -12.13 1.99
CA GLY A 437 -7.55 -11.04 1.05
C GLY A 437 -8.51 -10.01 1.64
N PHE A 438 -8.08 -8.77 1.70
CA PHE A 438 -8.94 -7.66 2.07
C PHE A 438 -9.38 -6.90 0.83
N ALA A 439 -10.68 -6.94 0.55
CA ALA A 439 -11.29 -6.07 -0.42
C ALA A 439 -12.34 -5.20 0.28
N ASN A 440 -12.34 -3.89 0.03
CA ASN A 440 -13.42 -3.03 0.52
C ASN A 440 -14.69 -3.25 -0.32
N THR A 441 -15.43 -4.32 -0.03
CA THR A 441 -16.66 -4.66 -0.75
C THR A 441 -17.87 -3.80 -0.35
N GLU A 442 -17.72 -2.95 0.67
CA GLU A 442 -18.77 -2.06 1.18
C GLU A 442 -18.77 -0.69 0.47
N ASN A 443 -17.61 -0.23 -0.02
CA ASN A 443 -17.48 1.02 -0.77
C ASN A 443 -17.43 0.78 -2.29
N ALA A 444 -17.89 1.77 -3.07
CA ALA A 444 -18.04 1.67 -4.53
C ALA A 444 -16.73 1.72 -5.34
N SER A 445 -15.54 1.72 -4.71
CA SER A 445 -14.28 1.59 -5.43
C SER A 445 -14.07 0.13 -5.82
N GLY A 446 -14.54 -0.24 -7.01
CA GLY A 446 -14.28 -1.56 -7.60
C GLY A 446 -12.77 -1.85 -7.76
N SER A 447 -12.44 -3.01 -8.32
CA SER A 447 -11.04 -3.31 -8.67
C SER A 447 -10.53 -2.41 -9.79
N THR A 448 -9.21 -2.33 -9.95
CA THR A 448 -8.56 -1.52 -11.00
C THR A 448 -9.00 -1.92 -12.42
N ASN A 449 -9.40 -3.18 -12.64
CA ASN A 449 -9.93 -3.65 -13.91
C ASN A 449 -11.46 -3.48 -14.05
N GLY A 450 -12.11 -2.79 -13.10
CA GLY A 450 -13.55 -2.50 -13.12
C GLY A 450 -14.45 -3.66 -12.70
N LYS A 451 -13.89 -4.78 -12.21
CA LYS A 451 -14.68 -5.95 -11.76
C LYS A 451 -15.02 -5.88 -10.27
N GLN A 452 -16.06 -6.63 -9.90
CA GLN A 452 -16.52 -6.71 -8.52
C GLN A 452 -15.49 -7.39 -7.62
N LEU A 453 -15.21 -6.76 -6.48
CA LEU A 453 -14.31 -7.25 -5.46
C LEU A 453 -14.85 -8.50 -4.74
N LEU A 454 -13.94 -9.31 -4.19
CA LEU A 454 -14.23 -10.55 -3.49
C LEU A 454 -13.62 -10.54 -2.08
N ASP A 455 -14.33 -11.08 -1.10
CA ASP A 455 -13.82 -11.31 0.24
C ASP A 455 -13.37 -12.76 0.39
N TYR A 456 -12.08 -13.01 0.63
CA TYR A 456 -11.56 -14.37 0.57
C TYR A 456 -10.42 -14.68 1.54
N VAL A 457 -10.16 -15.97 1.70
CA VAL A 457 -8.92 -16.52 2.26
C VAL A 457 -8.29 -17.45 1.23
N LEU A 458 -7.02 -17.24 0.93
CA LEU A 458 -6.20 -18.15 0.15
C LEU A 458 -5.54 -19.16 1.07
N ILE A 459 -5.58 -20.43 0.67
CA ILE A 459 -5.04 -21.56 1.43
C ILE A 459 -4.26 -22.44 0.46
N THR A 460 -2.99 -22.70 0.73
CA THR A 460 -2.23 -23.65 -0.10
C THR A 460 -2.33 -25.06 0.43
N LYS A 461 -2.15 -26.02 -0.47
CA LYS A 461 -1.76 -27.38 -0.15
C LYS A 461 -0.68 -27.75 -1.16
N ASP A 462 0.58 -27.60 -0.76
CA ASP A 462 1.73 -27.79 -1.63
C ASP A 462 1.65 -26.89 -2.89
N ASN A 463 1.36 -27.47 -4.06
CA ASN A 463 1.22 -26.77 -5.34
C ASN A 463 -0.24 -26.38 -5.70
N GLU A 464 -1.22 -26.70 -4.84
CA GLU A 464 -2.62 -26.37 -5.04
C GLU A 464 -2.99 -25.09 -4.27
N LEU A 465 -3.67 -24.15 -4.93
CA LEU A 465 -4.21 -22.94 -4.33
C LEU A 465 -5.72 -23.06 -4.17
N TYR A 466 -6.21 -23.01 -2.94
CA TYR A 466 -7.64 -22.99 -2.62
C TYR A 466 -8.08 -21.57 -2.25
N LEU A 467 -9.32 -21.24 -2.59
CA LEU A 467 -9.97 -19.99 -2.22
C LEU A 467 -11.23 -20.29 -1.41
N LEU A 468 -11.29 -19.77 -0.18
CA LEU A 468 -12.50 -19.73 0.65
C LEU A 468 -13.14 -18.35 0.52
N GLU A 469 -14.37 -18.27 0.02
CA GLU A 469 -15.14 -17.03 -0.10
C GLU A 469 -15.87 -16.77 1.24
N ARG A 470 -15.56 -15.64 1.89
CA ARG A 470 -15.88 -15.43 3.31
C ARG A 470 -17.37 -15.21 3.58
N LYS A 471 -18.16 -14.73 2.62
CA LYS A 471 -19.60 -14.48 2.82
C LYS A 471 -20.40 -15.78 2.81
N SER A 472 -20.16 -16.63 1.83
CA SER A 472 -20.83 -17.93 1.69
C SER A 472 -20.18 -19.04 2.52
N GLY A 473 -18.88 -18.93 2.81
CA GLY A 473 -18.08 -20.00 3.40
C GLY A 473 -17.76 -21.13 2.42
N ASN A 474 -18.00 -20.93 1.11
CA ASN A 474 -17.65 -21.91 0.09
C ASN A 474 -16.15 -21.90 -0.16
N ILE A 475 -15.58 -23.09 -0.35
CA ILE A 475 -14.17 -23.28 -0.70
C ILE A 475 -14.05 -24.04 -2.00
N ILE A 476 -13.17 -23.57 -2.88
CA ILE A 476 -12.90 -24.17 -4.18
C ILE A 476 -11.40 -24.33 -4.41
N LEU A 477 -11.02 -25.33 -5.20
CA LEU A 477 -9.71 -25.34 -5.84
C LEU A 477 -9.67 -24.18 -6.85
N TYR A 478 -8.77 -23.23 -6.60
CA TYR A 478 -8.63 -22.01 -7.38
C TYR A 478 -7.66 -22.19 -8.54
N ASP A 479 -6.49 -22.77 -8.30
CA ASP A 479 -5.54 -23.12 -9.36
C ASP A 479 -4.58 -24.20 -8.85
N SER A 480 -3.84 -24.81 -9.77
CA SER A 480 -2.76 -25.77 -9.49
C SER A 480 -1.53 -25.39 -10.29
N PHE A 481 -0.36 -25.47 -9.66
CA PHE A 481 0.91 -25.05 -10.24
C PHE A 481 1.85 -26.24 -10.46
N ASP A 482 2.90 -26.04 -11.26
CA ASP A 482 3.85 -27.11 -11.62
C ASP A 482 4.90 -27.36 -10.52
N ALA A 483 4.90 -26.53 -9.47
CA ALA A 483 5.76 -26.67 -8.30
C ALA A 483 5.08 -26.17 -7.01
N THR A 484 5.63 -26.54 -5.85
CA THR A 484 5.10 -26.13 -4.54
C THR A 484 5.04 -24.61 -4.41
N ILE A 485 3.91 -24.09 -3.92
CA ILE A 485 3.75 -22.66 -3.60
C ILE A 485 4.56 -22.36 -2.34
N THR A 486 5.43 -21.36 -2.42
CA THR A 486 6.31 -20.96 -1.31
C THR A 486 5.90 -19.66 -0.66
N SER A 487 5.18 -18.80 -1.37
CA SER A 487 4.80 -17.47 -0.89
C SER A 487 3.53 -16.95 -1.57
N ILE A 488 2.71 -16.20 -0.82
CA ILE A 488 1.50 -15.53 -1.31
C ILE A 488 1.49 -14.10 -0.76
N ASP A 489 1.25 -13.12 -1.63
CA ASP A 489 1.00 -11.74 -1.20
C ASP A 489 -0.24 -11.17 -1.92
N THR A 490 -1.19 -10.65 -1.14
CA THR A 490 -2.45 -10.07 -1.63
C THR A 490 -2.55 -8.58 -1.32
N GLU A 491 -1.43 -7.90 -1.11
CA GLU A 491 -1.42 -6.57 -0.51
C GLU A 491 -1.44 -5.44 -1.54
N ALA A 492 -1.72 -5.80 -2.79
CA ALA A 492 -2.25 -4.90 -3.80
C ALA A 492 -3.61 -4.31 -3.36
N TYR A 493 -4.03 -3.24 -4.01
CA TYR A 493 -5.21 -2.45 -3.60
C TYR A 493 -6.41 -3.36 -3.48
N ASN A 494 -7.21 -3.22 -2.42
CA ASN A 494 -8.43 -4.01 -2.28
C ASN A 494 -8.22 -5.53 -2.53
N ALA A 495 -6.99 -6.04 -2.37
CA ALA A 495 -6.58 -7.41 -2.65
C ALA A 495 -7.19 -7.99 -3.94
N TRP A 496 -7.34 -7.18 -5.00
CA TRP A 496 -7.99 -7.65 -6.24
C TRP A 496 -7.09 -8.56 -7.07
N ILE A 497 -5.80 -8.63 -6.74
CA ILE A 497 -4.83 -9.60 -7.25
C ILE A 497 -4.06 -10.26 -6.12
N ALA A 498 -3.53 -11.45 -6.40
CA ALA A 498 -2.58 -12.15 -5.55
C ALA A 498 -1.31 -12.48 -6.34
N GLY A 499 -0.14 -12.19 -5.78
CA GLY A 499 1.13 -12.72 -6.25
C GLY A 499 1.34 -14.12 -5.67
N ILE A 500 1.81 -15.05 -6.50
CA ILE A 500 2.10 -16.43 -6.14
C ILE A 500 3.54 -16.75 -6.54
N GLY A 501 4.38 -17.11 -5.57
CA GLY A 501 5.76 -17.52 -5.80
C GLY A 501 5.93 -19.03 -5.62
N LEU A 502 6.70 -19.65 -6.51
CA LEU A 502 6.91 -21.10 -6.54
C LEU A 502 8.36 -21.50 -6.25
N GLU A 503 8.55 -22.71 -5.72
CA GLU A 503 9.87 -23.26 -5.41
C GLU A 503 10.76 -23.48 -6.64
N ASN A 504 10.19 -23.55 -7.85
CA ASN A 504 10.91 -23.70 -9.12
C ASN A 504 11.36 -22.36 -9.72
N GLY A 505 11.05 -21.23 -9.08
CA GLY A 505 11.44 -19.90 -9.54
C GLY A 505 10.40 -19.16 -10.37
N GLU A 506 9.26 -19.78 -10.66
CA GLU A 506 8.16 -19.12 -11.37
C GLU A 506 7.32 -18.24 -10.45
N PHE A 507 6.87 -17.11 -10.99
CA PHE A 507 5.98 -16.17 -10.33
C PHE A 507 4.71 -15.94 -11.16
N HIS A 508 3.56 -15.87 -10.49
CA HIS A 508 2.28 -15.62 -11.13
C HIS A 508 1.52 -14.48 -10.45
N ILE A 509 0.73 -13.74 -11.24
CA ILE A 509 -0.28 -12.81 -10.72
C ILE A 509 -1.65 -13.41 -11.02
N MET A 510 -2.45 -13.57 -9.97
CA MET A 510 -3.77 -14.15 -10.03
C MET A 510 -4.86 -13.09 -9.87
N GLU A 511 -5.90 -13.13 -10.69
CA GLU A 511 -7.11 -12.32 -10.53
C GLU A 511 -7.91 -12.82 -9.34
N MET A 512 -8.21 -11.95 -8.38
CA MET A 512 -8.99 -12.27 -7.17
C MET A 512 -10.36 -11.58 -7.15
N THR A 513 -10.84 -11.12 -8.29
CA THR A 513 -12.18 -10.52 -8.43
C THR A 513 -13.25 -11.60 -8.59
N ASN A 514 -14.52 -11.21 -8.53
CA ASN A 514 -15.62 -12.11 -8.82
C ASN A 514 -15.53 -12.73 -10.24
N ALA A 515 -14.94 -12.03 -11.20
CA ALA A 515 -14.76 -12.53 -12.57
C ALA A 515 -13.77 -13.72 -12.62
N GLY A 516 -12.68 -13.66 -11.86
CA GLY A 516 -11.75 -14.79 -11.68
C GLY A 516 -12.39 -15.94 -10.90
N TYR A 517 -13.18 -15.61 -9.87
CA TYR A 517 -13.90 -16.61 -9.07
C TYR A 517 -14.91 -17.42 -9.89
N THR A 518 -15.75 -16.75 -10.67
CA THR A 518 -16.78 -17.36 -11.54
C THR A 518 -16.21 -17.92 -12.85
N LYS A 519 -14.92 -17.70 -13.13
CA LYS A 519 -14.24 -18.06 -14.38
C LYS A 519 -14.83 -17.36 -15.60
N GLU A 520 -15.36 -16.15 -15.43
CA GLU A 520 -15.68 -15.25 -16.55
C GLU A 520 -14.41 -14.90 -17.34
N HIS A 521 -13.26 -14.81 -16.65
CA HIS A 521 -11.94 -14.56 -17.21
C HIS A 521 -10.91 -15.59 -16.72
N PRO A 522 -9.77 -15.74 -17.44
CA PRO A 522 -8.64 -16.52 -16.96
C PRO A 522 -8.15 -16.01 -15.61
N ARG A 523 -7.91 -16.93 -14.68
CA ARG A 523 -7.44 -16.59 -13.32
C ARG A 523 -5.99 -16.09 -13.30
N ARG A 524 -5.15 -16.57 -14.22
CA ARG A 524 -3.75 -16.13 -14.35
C ARG A 524 -3.71 -14.87 -15.20
N MET A 525 -3.33 -13.74 -14.61
CA MET A 525 -3.14 -12.46 -15.30
C MET A 525 -1.73 -12.25 -15.81
N TYR A 526 -0.75 -12.94 -15.22
CA TYR A 526 0.65 -12.93 -15.60
C TYR A 526 1.33 -14.22 -15.11
N SER A 527 2.34 -14.66 -15.84
CA SER A 527 3.27 -15.72 -15.44
C SER A 527 4.65 -15.30 -15.91
N SER A 528 5.65 -15.33 -15.04
CA SER A 528 7.00 -14.89 -15.37
C SER A 528 7.65 -15.81 -16.38
N GLU A 529 8.38 -15.24 -17.33
CA GLU A 529 9.31 -15.98 -18.19
C GLU A 529 10.67 -16.12 -17.52
N THR A 530 11.01 -15.19 -16.62
CA THR A 530 12.24 -15.22 -15.82
C THR A 530 12.16 -16.32 -14.76
N ASP A 531 13.20 -17.14 -14.69
CA ASP A 531 13.48 -18.00 -13.54
C ASP A 531 14.20 -17.18 -12.47
N PHE A 532 13.51 -16.92 -11.36
CA PHE A 532 14.07 -16.14 -10.26
C PHE A 532 14.97 -16.96 -9.32
N GLY A 533 15.13 -18.27 -9.53
CA GLY A 533 15.61 -19.21 -8.52
C GLY A 533 14.53 -19.50 -7.50
N GLY A 534 14.71 -20.53 -6.66
CA GLY A 534 13.63 -21.01 -5.79
C GLY A 534 13.09 -19.93 -4.87
N ILE A 535 11.87 -19.45 -5.14
CA ILE A 535 11.29 -18.30 -4.44
C ILE A 535 11.05 -18.68 -2.98
N VAL A 536 11.44 -17.80 -2.07
CA VAL A 536 11.25 -17.97 -0.63
C VAL A 536 10.14 -17.06 -0.13
N ASP A 537 10.13 -15.82 -0.58
CA ASP A 537 9.13 -14.84 -0.16
C ASP A 537 8.88 -13.80 -1.26
N ILE A 538 7.67 -13.22 -1.26
CA ILE A 538 7.28 -12.15 -2.17
C ILE A 538 6.57 -11.04 -1.40
N ARG A 539 6.70 -9.81 -1.87
CA ARG A 539 6.00 -8.68 -1.27
C ARG A 539 5.52 -7.72 -2.35
N PHE A 540 4.23 -7.38 -2.35
CA PHE A 540 3.74 -6.32 -3.24
C PHE A 540 4.29 -4.98 -2.78
N LYS A 541 5.09 -4.34 -3.63
CA LYS A 541 5.70 -3.05 -3.39
C LYS A 541 4.73 -1.92 -3.74
N ASN A 542 4.34 -1.15 -2.74
CA ASN A 542 3.50 0.04 -2.88
C ASN A 542 4.10 1.27 -2.18
N GLY A 543 3.50 2.44 -2.41
CA GLY A 543 3.83 3.69 -1.74
C GLY A 543 3.10 3.89 -0.41
N ALA A 544 3.51 4.89 0.37
CA ALA A 544 2.98 5.15 1.71
C ALA A 544 1.54 5.69 1.74
N ASP A 545 1.02 6.19 0.60
CA ASP A 545 -0.34 6.74 0.50
C ASP A 545 -1.46 5.72 0.78
N TRP A 546 -1.10 4.45 0.92
CA TRP A 546 -1.99 3.32 1.08
C TRP A 546 -2.10 2.83 2.53
N GLN A 547 -1.46 3.52 3.47
CA GLN A 547 -1.42 3.20 4.90
C GLN A 547 -2.53 3.82 5.73
#